data_AF-A0A957KV94-F1
#
_entry.id   AF-A0A957KV94-F1
#
_cell.length_a   1.000
_cell.length_b   1.000
_cell.length_c   1.000
_cell.angle_alpha   90.00
_cell.angle_beta   90.00
_cell.angle_gamma   90.00
#
_symmetry.space_group_name_H-M   'P 1'
#
loop_
_entity.id
_entity.type
_entity.pdbx_description
1 polymer ?
#
loop_
_entity_poly.entity_id
_entity_poly.type
_entity_poly.pdbx_seq_one_letter_code
_entity_poly.pdbx_strand_id
1 'polypeptide(L)'
;SSWLDQQDLPVLLVRYEDLHAAPEATFGAILQHAGLAVDQARLASALDQSRFDRLRAQEEAVGFKERLSQAPRFFRRGVAGGWRDELTAAQIARIEAVHGQVMARLGYLA
;
A
#
# COMPACT_ATOMS: atom_id res chain seq x y z
N SER A 1 -2.21 5.93 21.99
CA SER A 1 -0.93 5.58 21.36
C SER A 1 -1.13 5.34 19.89
N SER A 2 -0.26 5.90 19.05
CA SER A 2 -0.22 5.67 17.60
C SER A 2 0.67 4.47 17.30
N TRP A 3 0.33 3.66 16.29
CA TRP A 3 1.18 2.58 15.78
C TRP A 3 2.58 3.05 15.39
N LEU A 4 2.72 4.32 14.99
CA LEU A 4 3.99 4.91 14.55
C LEU A 4 4.86 5.42 15.70
N ASP A 5 4.31 5.56 16.90
CA ASP A 5 4.98 6.19 18.05
C ASP A 5 5.26 5.22 19.20
N GLN A 6 4.78 3.98 19.07
CA GLN A 6 5.04 2.93 20.06
C GLN A 6 6.51 2.48 20.02
N GLN A 7 6.99 1.95 21.14
CA GLN A 7 8.38 1.49 21.30
C GLN A 7 8.47 0.04 21.84
N ASP A 8 7.33 -0.64 21.97
CA ASP A 8 7.24 -2.00 22.51
C ASP A 8 7.84 -3.03 21.54
N LEU A 9 7.80 -2.74 20.23
CA LEU A 9 8.45 -3.53 19.19
C LEU A 9 9.06 -2.65 18.09
N PRO A 10 10.09 -3.14 17.36
CA PRO A 10 10.55 -2.49 16.14
C PRO A 10 9.42 -2.39 15.11
N VAL A 11 9.26 -1.22 14.49
CA VAL A 11 8.29 -0.98 13.43
C VAL A 11 8.97 -0.39 12.21
N LEU A 12 8.66 -0.96 11.05
CA LEU A 12 8.99 -0.40 9.75
C LEU A 12 7.74 0.28 9.16
N LEU A 13 7.81 1.60 8.98
CA LEU A 13 6.82 2.33 8.19
C LEU A 13 7.03 2.01 6.70
N VAL A 14 5.99 1.49 6.05
CA VAL A 14 5.97 1.28 4.60
C VAL A 14 4.76 2.00 4.02
N ARG A 15 4.98 2.81 2.97
CA ARG A 15 3.90 3.46 2.22
C ARG A 15 3.55 2.62 1.00
N TYR A 16 2.26 2.61 0.66
CA TYR A 16 1.77 1.92 -0.53
C TYR A 16 2.40 2.50 -1.81
N GLU A 17 2.62 3.80 -1.83
CA GLU A 17 3.26 4.54 -2.91
C GLU A 17 4.70 4.08 -3.14
N ASP A 18 5.45 3.79 -2.07
CA ASP A 18 6.84 3.31 -2.17
C ASP A 18 6.87 1.88 -2.73
N LEU A 19 5.92 1.01 -2.32
CA LEU A 19 5.75 -0.32 -2.91
C LEU A 19 5.43 -0.26 -4.41
N HIS A 20 4.75 0.79 -4.86
CA HIS A 20 4.45 0.98 -6.27
C HIS A 20 5.63 1.62 -7.04
N ALA A 21 6.37 2.54 -6.42
CA ALA A 21 7.45 3.28 -7.06
C ALA A 21 8.78 2.49 -7.10
N ALA A 22 9.08 1.72 -6.06
CA ALA A 22 10.33 0.97 -5.90
C ALA A 22 10.07 -0.41 -5.27
N PRO A 23 9.28 -1.29 -5.92
CA PRO A 23 8.80 -2.55 -5.33
C PRO A 23 9.90 -3.47 -4.79
N GLU A 24 10.99 -3.64 -5.54
CA GLU A 24 12.14 -4.47 -5.10
C GLU A 24 12.81 -3.92 -3.85
N ALA A 25 13.12 -2.62 -3.84
CA ALA A 25 13.77 -1.98 -2.70
C ALA A 25 12.87 -2.00 -1.46
N THR A 26 11.59 -1.65 -1.62
CA THR A 26 10.65 -1.56 -0.50
C THR A 26 10.30 -2.93 0.06
N PHE A 27 10.03 -3.93 -0.80
CA PHE A 27 9.72 -5.28 -0.31
C PHE A 27 10.96 -6.00 0.23
N GLY A 28 12.14 -5.77 -0.36
CA GLY A 28 13.41 -6.20 0.21
C GLY A 28 13.64 -5.66 1.63
N ALA A 29 13.37 -4.38 1.86
CA ALA A 29 13.46 -3.77 3.20
C ALA A 29 12.47 -4.40 4.20
N ILE A 30 11.25 -4.75 3.76
CA ILE A 30 10.29 -5.49 4.60
C ILE A 30 10.86 -6.85 5.01
N LEU A 31 11.40 -7.62 4.07
CA LEU A 31 11.97 -8.94 4.36
C LEU A 31 13.14 -8.84 5.36
N GLN A 32 14.04 -7.86 5.16
CA GLN A 32 15.15 -7.61 6.08
C GLN A 32 14.66 -7.24 7.47
N HIS A 33 13.67 -6.35 7.56
CA HIS A 33 13.08 -5.95 8.85
C HIS A 33 12.39 -7.12 9.56
N ALA A 34 11.79 -8.04 8.81
CA ALA A 34 11.23 -9.28 9.32
C ALA A 34 12.28 -10.35 9.69
N GLY A 35 13.58 -10.07 9.51
CA GLY A 35 14.67 -11.02 9.78
C GLY A 35 14.81 -12.13 8.74
N LEU A 36 14.25 -11.94 7.54
CA LEU A 36 14.31 -12.91 6.45
C LEU A 36 15.46 -12.57 5.49
N ALA A 37 16.18 -13.59 5.04
CA ALA A 37 17.20 -13.44 4.00
C ALA A 37 16.56 -13.02 2.67
N VAL A 38 17.16 -12.03 2.00
CA VAL A 38 16.70 -11.55 0.69
C VAL A 38 17.40 -12.35 -0.41
N ASP A 39 16.66 -13.29 -0.99
CA ASP A 39 17.03 -13.94 -2.25
C ASP A 39 16.41 -13.17 -3.41
N GLN A 40 17.25 -12.66 -4.31
CA GLN A 40 16.80 -11.77 -5.39
C GLN A 40 15.88 -12.47 -6.39
N ALA A 41 16.10 -13.75 -6.68
CA ALA A 41 15.26 -14.50 -7.61
C ALA A 41 13.87 -14.76 -7.01
N ARG A 42 13.82 -15.11 -5.72
CA ARG A 42 12.55 -15.28 -5.00
C ARG A 42 11.81 -13.95 -4.83
N LEU A 43 12.53 -12.87 -4.55
CA LEU A 43 11.96 -11.53 -4.47
C LEU A 43 11.30 -11.12 -5.79
N ALA A 44 12.04 -11.21 -6.90
CA ALA A 44 11.53 -10.89 -8.22
C ALA A 44 10.31 -11.75 -8.60
N SER A 45 10.37 -13.06 -8.32
CA SER A 45 9.23 -13.97 -8.55
C SER A 45 7.99 -13.62 -7.72
N ALA A 46 8.18 -13.27 -6.45
CA ALA A 46 7.08 -12.86 -5.57
C ALA A 46 6.43 -11.55 -6.05
N LEU A 47 7.25 -10.58 -6.48
CA LEU A 47 6.75 -9.32 -7.04
C LEU A 47 5.99 -9.54 -8.33
N ASP A 48 6.50 -10.38 -9.23
CA ASP A 48 5.85 -10.72 -10.49
C ASP A 48 4.50 -11.42 -10.27
N GLN A 49 4.40 -12.33 -9.29
CA GLN A 49 3.14 -12.97 -8.90
C GLN A 49 2.16 -12.01 -8.23
N SER A 50 2.67 -11.00 -7.52
CA SER A 50 1.87 -9.99 -6.81
C SER A 50 1.49 -8.80 -7.67
N ARG A 51 1.76 -8.83 -8.98
CA ARG A 51 1.36 -7.75 -9.89
C ARG A 51 -0.16 -7.61 -9.94
N PHE A 52 -0.61 -6.37 -9.98
CA PHE A 52 -2.03 -6.05 -9.91
C PHE A 52 -2.87 -6.71 -11.02
N ASP A 53 -2.37 -6.73 -12.24
CA ASP A 53 -3.01 -7.40 -13.39
C ASP A 53 -3.22 -8.90 -13.14
N ARG A 54 -2.21 -9.58 -12.58
CA ARG A 54 -2.29 -11.00 -12.22
C ARG A 54 -3.23 -11.27 -11.07
N LEU A 55 -3.13 -10.51 -9.99
CA LEU A 55 -4.03 -10.64 -8.83
C LEU A 55 -5.49 -10.41 -9.25
N ARG A 56 -5.73 -9.46 -10.16
CA ARG A 56 -7.04 -9.17 -10.73
C ARG A 56 -7.55 -10.33 -11.59
N ALA A 57 -6.72 -10.89 -12.46
CA ALA A 57 -7.07 -12.06 -13.25
C ALA A 57 -7.37 -13.28 -12.37
N GLN A 58 -6.61 -13.46 -11.29
CA GLN A 58 -6.84 -14.54 -10.31
C GLN A 58 -8.18 -14.35 -9.58
N GLU A 59 -8.47 -13.13 -9.12
CA GLU A 59 -9.78 -12.81 -8.51
C GLU A 59 -10.93 -13.09 -9.49
N GLU A 60 -10.80 -12.72 -10.76
CA GLU A 60 -11.84 -12.97 -11.78
C GLU A 60 -12.03 -14.47 -12.07
N ALA A 61 -10.97 -15.27 -11.99
CA ALA A 61 -11.01 -16.70 -12.28
C ALA A 61 -11.54 -17.55 -11.12
N VAL A 62 -11.10 -17.29 -9.89
CA VAL A 62 -11.39 -18.15 -8.72
C VAL A 62 -12.03 -17.42 -7.55
N GLY A 63 -12.28 -16.12 -7.68
CA GLY A 63 -12.75 -15.27 -6.59
C GLY A 63 -11.64 -14.90 -5.61
N PHE A 64 -12.00 -14.06 -4.64
CA PHE A 64 -11.13 -13.67 -3.54
C PHE A 64 -11.92 -13.67 -2.24
N LYS A 65 -11.44 -14.40 -1.23
CA LYS A 65 -12.22 -14.69 0.00
C LYS A 65 -12.46 -13.43 0.83
N GLU A 66 -11.52 -12.50 0.78
CA GLU A 66 -11.55 -11.22 1.48
C GLU A 66 -12.38 -10.16 0.74
N ARG A 67 -12.95 -10.49 -0.43
CA ARG A 67 -13.89 -9.60 -1.12
C ARG A 67 -15.15 -9.43 -0.28
N LEU A 68 -15.42 -8.18 0.11
CA LEU A 68 -16.66 -7.82 0.80
C LEU A 68 -17.88 -8.16 -0.08
N SER A 69 -18.96 -8.62 0.53
CA SER A 69 -20.17 -9.06 -0.18
C SER A 69 -20.78 -8.00 -1.08
N GLN A 70 -20.68 -6.72 -0.69
CA GLN A 70 -21.20 -5.57 -1.44
C GLN A 70 -20.22 -5.00 -2.47
N ALA A 71 -18.95 -5.41 -2.45
CA ALA A 71 -17.94 -4.90 -3.37
C ALA A 71 -17.93 -5.73 -4.67
N PRO A 72 -17.97 -5.08 -5.86
CA PRO A 72 -17.94 -5.79 -7.14
C PRO A 72 -16.59 -6.47 -7.40
N ARG A 73 -15.51 -5.96 -6.79
CA ARG A 73 -14.15 -6.49 -6.86
C ARG A 73 -13.34 -6.05 -5.65
N PHE A 74 -12.36 -6.84 -5.25
CA PHE A 74 -11.36 -6.53 -4.25
C PHE A 74 -10.23 -5.70 -4.87
N PHE A 75 -9.67 -6.14 -6.00
CA PHE A 75 -8.61 -5.43 -6.70
C PHE A 75 -9.19 -4.35 -7.64
N ARG A 76 -9.41 -3.14 -7.10
CA ARG A 76 -10.17 -2.09 -7.80
C ARG A 76 -9.43 -1.41 -8.95
N ARG A 77 -8.31 -0.71 -8.66
CA ARG A 77 -7.52 0.05 -9.64
C ARG A 77 -6.01 -0.19 -9.56
N GLY A 78 -5.46 -0.47 -8.37
CA GLY A 78 -4.03 -0.74 -8.22
C GLY A 78 -3.12 0.46 -8.48
N VAL A 79 -3.64 1.68 -8.31
CA VAL A 79 -2.90 2.93 -8.58
C VAL A 79 -2.78 3.77 -7.32
N ALA A 80 -1.63 4.43 -7.17
CA ALA A 80 -1.42 5.47 -6.18
C ALA A 80 -2.16 6.76 -6.58
N GLY A 81 -2.58 7.55 -5.58
CA GLY A 81 -3.09 8.91 -5.82
C GLY A 81 -4.47 9.03 -6.48
N GLY A 82 -5.18 7.93 -6.76
CA GLY A 82 -6.47 7.96 -7.44
C GLY A 82 -7.62 8.60 -6.65
N TRP A 83 -7.39 9.03 -5.41
CA TRP A 83 -8.34 9.87 -4.66
C TRP A 83 -8.51 11.25 -5.30
N ARG A 84 -7.51 11.73 -6.05
CA ARG A 84 -7.55 13.03 -6.76
C ARG A 84 -8.67 13.09 -7.79
N ASP A 85 -9.04 11.94 -8.36
CA ASP A 85 -10.12 11.83 -9.34
C ASP A 85 -11.50 11.61 -8.69
N GLU A 86 -11.55 11.32 -7.38
CA GLU A 86 -12.78 10.93 -6.67
C GLU A 86 -13.25 11.99 -5.68
N LEU A 87 -12.32 12.77 -5.13
CA LEU A 87 -12.61 13.81 -4.16
C LEU A 87 -12.68 15.17 -4.82
N THR A 88 -13.69 15.95 -4.44
CA THR A 88 -13.78 17.36 -4.81
C THR A 88 -12.70 18.19 -4.11
N ALA A 89 -12.31 19.32 -4.69
CA ALA A 89 -11.36 20.23 -4.08
C ALA A 89 -11.75 20.65 -2.65
N ALA A 90 -13.05 20.85 -2.39
CA ALA A 90 -13.54 21.17 -1.05
C ALA A 90 -13.36 20.02 -0.04
N GLN A 91 -13.53 18.77 -0.48
CA GLN A 91 -13.27 17.60 0.37
C GLN A 91 -11.78 17.44 0.65
N ILE A 92 -10.93 17.63 -0.36
CA ILE A 92 -9.48 17.58 -0.23
C ILE A 92 -9.01 18.62 0.80
N ALA A 93 -9.41 19.88 0.63
CA ALA A 93 -9.06 20.96 1.55
C ALA A 93 -9.52 20.68 2.98
N ARG A 94 -10.71 20.09 3.16
CA ARG A 94 -11.21 19.71 4.49
C ARG A 94 -10.37 18.59 5.13
N ILE A 95 -9.97 17.59 4.35
CA ILE A 95 -9.12 16.49 4.83
C ILE A 95 -7.74 17.04 5.23
N GLU A 96 -7.13 17.87 4.39
CA GLU A 96 -5.84 18.49 4.65
C GLU A 96 -5.89 19.41 5.88
N ALA A 97 -6.96 20.19 6.06
CA ALA A 97 -7.12 21.04 7.24
C ALA A 97 -7.22 20.25 8.55
N VAL A 98 -7.86 19.07 8.54
CA VAL A 98 -8.06 18.24 9.73
C VAL A 98 -6.87 17.30 9.99
N HIS A 99 -6.28 16.75 8.94
CA HIS A 99 -5.26 15.69 9.03
C HIS A 99 -3.86 16.15 8.58
N GLY A 100 -3.68 17.44 8.28
CA GLY A 100 -2.46 17.96 7.70
C GLY A 100 -1.19 17.64 8.48
N GLN A 101 -1.25 17.63 9.82
CA GLN A 101 -0.09 17.31 10.64
C GLN A 101 0.45 15.89 10.38
N VAL A 102 -0.43 14.88 10.31
CA VAL A 102 -0.02 13.50 10.02
C VAL A 102 0.32 13.33 8.54
N MET A 103 -0.38 14.02 7.64
CA MET A 103 -0.06 14.02 6.22
C MET A 103 1.33 14.60 5.94
N ALA A 104 1.71 15.72 6.55
CA ALA A 104 3.07 16.26 6.48
C ALA A 104 4.10 15.27 7.03
N ARG A 105 3.85 14.70 8.22
CA ARG A 105 4.73 13.70 8.85
C ARG A 105 5.02 12.51 7.92
N LEU A 106 4.03 12.10 7.11
CA LEU A 106 4.12 10.96 6.20
C LEU A 106 4.47 11.34 4.75
N GLY A 107 4.71 12.63 4.48
CA GLY A 107 5.09 13.13 3.15
C GLY A 107 3.95 13.16 2.13
N TYR A 108 2.70 13.34 2.57
CA TYR A 108 1.52 13.48 1.72
C TYR A 108 1.09 14.93 1.47
N LEU A 109 1.60 15.89 2.26
CA LEU A 109 1.45 17.32 1.94
C LEU A 109 2.61 17.77 1.05
N ALA A 110 2.27 18.49 -0.02
CA ALA A 110 3.22 19.13 -0.91
C ALA A 110 3.64 20.51 -0.38
#